data_AF-A0A4V5MHR6-F1
#
_entry.id   AF-A0A4V5MHR6-F1
#
_cell.length_a   1.000
_cell.length_b   1.000
_cell.length_c   1.000
_cell.angle_alpha   90.00
_cell.angle_beta   90.00
_cell.angle_gamma   90.00
#
_symmetry.space_group_name_H-M   'P 1'
#
loop_
_entity.id
_entity.type
_entity.pdbx_description
1 polymer ?
#
loop_
_entity_poly.entity_id
_entity_poly.type
_entity_poly.pdbx_seq_one_letter_code
_entity_poly.pdbx_strand_id
1 'polypeptide(L)'
;MSNGAAEPQDGPLDDPVRLLDTGRSAVRAHIDGTDGVRSVGREVFQQAEAIFGGREVPRAEFASWLHFAAKVLGHDAYAERIAAAEPGMPWRAVWAWWRPVGKCVAHPNLSYAESLLVHAYEGRQLLRVKASWEDTWLDLETGERVPAPPEGAAVPRAHRDPTESVPCLGELALSAPESWGEARPLVGEDGRVCHLIDDVHGLALVDTDPAVLRDWPRGELDHTSSEEGTPGKAPVFPDPDGPLTAARLDEAFAPTQVVRIPEDELPAGLEHAASRAHLRDIGLPEWWACAWTTFDPYPPNKMTPPDESSLKDVTLPDGLEASDLLALGSSEHGELYLHRREGTIHISAAADELGATADGEVMVEFAPDLDLFTRCLEGVRRYMNACWHPYPDEQEMGSMFLMEMDGHAPDCVDADSPSSAIWSYFVAGITELNEDGF
;
A
#
# COMPACT_ATOMS: atom_id res chain seq x y z
N MET A 1 -16.64 -26.29 40.11
CA MET A 1 -17.90 -25.70 39.62
C MET A 1 -18.06 -24.32 40.22
N SER A 2 -17.78 -23.29 39.43
CA SER A 2 -18.40 -21.97 39.54
C SER A 2 -18.34 -21.38 38.13
N ASN A 3 -19.49 -20.91 37.69
CA ASN A 3 -19.87 -20.71 36.30
C ASN A 3 -19.02 -19.67 35.57
N GLY A 4 -18.62 -20.02 34.35
CA GLY A 4 -18.30 -19.03 33.33
C GLY A 4 -19.54 -18.19 33.06
N ALA A 5 -19.43 -16.88 33.28
CA ALA A 5 -20.30 -15.92 32.66
C ALA A 5 -19.73 -15.65 31.27
N ALA A 6 -20.38 -16.16 30.24
CA ALA A 6 -20.20 -15.62 28.89
C ALA A 6 -20.65 -14.16 28.92
N GLU A 7 -19.80 -13.26 28.45
CA GLU A 7 -20.14 -11.85 28.21
C GLU A 7 -21.28 -11.76 27.17
N PRO A 8 -22.19 -10.78 27.27
CA PRO A 8 -23.35 -10.70 26.40
C PRO A 8 -22.95 -10.32 24.97
N GLN A 9 -23.01 -11.29 24.06
CA GLN A 9 -22.89 -11.16 22.60
C GLN A 9 -24.19 -10.60 21.96
N ASP A 10 -24.58 -9.37 22.27
CA ASP A 10 -25.86 -8.80 21.78
C ASP A 10 -25.74 -7.33 21.33
N GLY A 11 -24.57 -6.87 20.89
CA GLY A 11 -24.38 -5.52 20.35
C GLY A 11 -24.89 -5.38 18.91
N PRO A 12 -25.22 -4.14 18.45
CA PRO A 12 -25.63 -3.91 17.05
C PRO A 12 -24.53 -4.27 16.04
N LEU A 13 -23.27 -4.36 16.46
CA LEU A 13 -22.11 -4.66 15.62
C LEU A 13 -21.88 -6.17 15.41
N ASP A 14 -22.51 -7.03 16.21
CA ASP A 14 -22.29 -8.49 16.12
C ASP A 14 -23.18 -9.14 15.05
N ASP A 15 -24.29 -8.48 14.70
CA ASP A 15 -25.32 -8.96 13.79
C ASP A 15 -25.65 -7.91 12.71
N PRO A 16 -25.31 -8.17 11.43
CA PRO A 16 -25.62 -7.25 10.33
C PRO A 16 -27.09 -6.85 10.21
N VAL A 17 -28.04 -7.71 10.59
CA VAL A 17 -29.47 -7.34 10.58
C VAL A 17 -29.71 -6.21 11.57
N ARG A 18 -29.23 -6.37 12.81
CA ARG A 18 -29.33 -5.35 13.86
C ARG A 18 -28.55 -4.09 13.52
N LEU A 19 -27.36 -4.23 12.93
CA LEU A 19 -26.53 -3.11 12.49
C LEU A 19 -27.32 -2.19 11.54
N LEU A 20 -27.95 -2.79 10.53
CA LEU A 20 -28.74 -2.09 9.53
C LEU A 20 -30.06 -1.52 10.10
N ASP A 21 -30.61 -2.11 11.17
CA ASP A 21 -31.84 -1.64 11.85
C ASP A 21 -31.59 -0.52 12.86
N THR A 22 -30.40 -0.47 13.47
CA THR A 22 -30.10 0.41 14.62
C THR A 22 -29.96 1.89 14.22
N GLY A 23 -29.65 2.16 12.94
CA GLY A 23 -29.39 3.51 12.43
C GLY A 23 -27.98 4.00 12.78
N ARG A 24 -27.32 4.64 11.81
CA ARG A 24 -25.88 4.95 11.86
C ARG A 24 -25.48 5.83 13.06
N SER A 25 -26.25 6.87 13.38
CA SER A 25 -25.95 7.74 14.53
C SER A 25 -25.98 7.00 15.88
N ALA A 26 -26.89 6.04 16.05
CA ALA A 26 -26.95 5.22 17.26
C ALA A 26 -25.81 4.19 17.31
N VAL A 27 -25.38 3.67 16.16
CA VAL A 27 -24.20 2.81 16.07
C VAL A 27 -22.93 3.58 16.46
N ARG A 28 -22.75 4.82 15.98
CA ARG A 28 -21.63 5.68 16.40
C ARG A 28 -21.64 5.91 17.91
N ALA A 29 -22.79 6.26 18.49
CA ALA A 29 -22.93 6.44 19.93
C ALA A 29 -22.62 5.15 20.72
N HIS A 30 -22.98 3.98 20.18
CA HIS A 30 -22.60 2.69 20.76
C HIS A 30 -21.07 2.46 20.71
N ILE A 31 -20.43 2.72 19.57
CA ILE A 31 -18.97 2.64 19.43
C ILE A 31 -18.27 3.55 20.45
N ASP A 32 -18.74 4.79 20.59
CA ASP A 32 -18.19 5.74 21.56
C ASP A 32 -18.32 5.28 23.02
N GLY A 33 -19.40 4.57 23.36
CA GLY A 33 -19.64 4.05 24.70
C GLY A 33 -18.90 2.74 25.03
N THR A 34 -18.17 2.14 24.08
CA THR A 34 -17.48 0.85 24.26
C THR A 34 -15.96 0.96 24.45
N ASP A 35 -15.42 2.16 24.69
CA ASP A 35 -14.02 2.43 25.11
C ASP A 35 -12.95 1.57 24.41
N GLY A 36 -13.02 1.45 23.08
CA GLY A 36 -11.93 0.83 22.31
C GLY A 36 -12.00 -0.70 22.16
N VAL A 37 -13.07 -1.37 22.60
CA VAL A 37 -13.28 -2.80 22.27
C VAL A 37 -13.32 -2.96 20.76
N ARG A 38 -12.40 -3.77 20.22
CA ARG A 38 -12.35 -4.11 18.80
C ARG A 38 -13.36 -5.22 18.49
N SER A 39 -14.08 -5.06 17.39
CA SER A 39 -14.93 -6.08 16.82
C SER A 39 -14.96 -5.94 15.30
N VAL A 40 -15.20 -7.04 14.59
CA VAL A 40 -15.29 -7.05 13.13
C VAL A 40 -16.34 -6.04 12.65
N GLY A 41 -17.53 -6.04 13.25
CA GLY A 41 -18.59 -5.11 12.87
C GLY A 41 -18.24 -3.64 13.10
N ARG A 42 -17.45 -3.33 14.14
CA ARG A 42 -16.92 -1.98 14.37
C ARG A 42 -15.97 -1.56 13.24
N GLU A 43 -14.98 -2.40 12.94
CA GLU A 43 -13.99 -2.12 11.89
C GLU A 43 -14.67 -1.92 10.53
N VAL A 44 -15.62 -2.80 10.19
CA VAL A 44 -16.39 -2.71 8.94
C VAL A 44 -17.25 -1.45 8.89
N PHE A 45 -17.95 -1.11 9.98
CA PHE A 45 -18.78 0.10 10.02
C PHE A 45 -17.94 1.37 9.86
N GLN A 46 -16.84 1.48 10.62
CA GLN A 46 -15.95 2.64 10.55
C GLN A 46 -15.31 2.74 9.16
N GLN A 47 -14.91 1.63 8.55
CA GLN A 47 -14.34 1.65 7.21
C GLN A 47 -15.33 2.02 6.12
N ALA A 48 -16.57 1.52 6.21
CA ALA A 48 -17.60 1.93 5.27
C ALA A 48 -17.75 3.46 5.31
N GLU A 49 -18.01 4.04 6.49
CA GLU A 49 -18.20 5.49 6.63
C GLU A 49 -16.95 6.31 6.27
N ALA A 50 -15.75 5.74 6.37
CA ALA A 50 -14.52 6.43 5.97
C ALA A 50 -14.29 6.41 4.45
N ILE A 51 -14.77 5.37 3.74
CA ILE A 51 -14.62 5.27 2.27
C ILE A 51 -15.71 6.08 1.54
N PHE A 52 -16.99 5.92 1.89
CA PHE A 52 -18.09 6.60 1.18
C PHE A 52 -18.56 7.90 1.86
N GLY A 53 -18.17 8.13 3.11
CA GLY A 53 -18.53 9.32 3.89
C GLY A 53 -19.85 9.24 4.66
N GLY A 54 -20.37 10.41 5.03
CA GLY A 54 -21.47 10.54 5.99
C GLY A 54 -22.89 10.63 5.43
N ARG A 55 -23.07 10.69 4.10
CA ARG A 55 -24.38 10.96 3.49
C ARG A 55 -25.46 9.96 3.88
N GLU A 56 -26.67 10.44 4.10
CA GLU A 56 -27.84 9.58 4.28
C GLU A 56 -28.21 8.89 2.96
N VAL A 57 -28.11 7.56 2.95
CA VAL A 57 -28.43 6.70 1.81
C VAL A 57 -29.44 5.63 2.23
N PRO A 58 -30.17 5.02 1.27
CA PRO A 58 -31.06 3.90 1.57
C PRO A 58 -30.33 2.75 2.26
N ARG A 59 -31.06 1.97 3.07
CA ARG A 59 -30.54 0.78 3.75
C ARG A 59 -29.76 -0.16 2.83
N ALA A 60 -30.30 -0.43 1.64
CA ALA A 60 -29.69 -1.31 0.64
C ALA A 60 -28.33 -0.80 0.13
N GLU A 61 -28.21 0.51 -0.08
CA GLU A 61 -26.95 1.12 -0.52
C GLU A 61 -25.92 1.08 0.62
N PHE A 62 -26.33 1.43 1.84
CA PHE A 62 -25.44 1.33 3.00
C PHE A 62 -24.97 -0.11 3.26
N ALA A 63 -25.82 -1.11 3.05
CA ALA A 63 -25.42 -2.52 3.13
C ALA A 63 -24.35 -2.88 2.08
N SER A 64 -24.40 -2.27 0.89
CA SER A 64 -23.37 -2.48 -0.15
C SER A 64 -22.02 -1.93 0.32
N TRP A 65 -22.00 -0.76 0.96
CA TRP A 65 -20.79 -0.18 1.55
C TRP A 65 -20.23 -0.99 2.73
N LEU A 66 -21.10 -1.50 3.61
CA LEU A 66 -20.67 -2.42 4.66
C LEU A 66 -20.08 -3.71 4.07
N HIS A 67 -20.70 -4.24 3.01
CA HIS A 67 -20.20 -5.42 2.31
C HIS A 67 -18.83 -5.13 1.68
N PHE A 68 -18.67 -3.99 1.00
CA PHE A 68 -17.40 -3.54 0.43
C PHE A 68 -16.31 -3.46 1.49
N ALA A 69 -16.55 -2.72 2.57
CA ALA A 69 -15.62 -2.55 3.68
C ALA A 69 -15.22 -3.90 4.32
N ALA A 70 -16.17 -4.83 4.46
CA ALA A 70 -15.88 -6.18 4.92
C ALA A 70 -14.93 -6.94 3.98
N LYS A 71 -15.13 -6.83 2.65
CA LYS A 71 -14.23 -7.46 1.66
C LYS A 71 -12.85 -6.81 1.66
N VAL A 72 -12.78 -5.49 1.73
CA VAL A 72 -11.52 -4.71 1.84
C VAL A 72 -10.70 -5.13 3.06
N LEU A 73 -11.36 -5.41 4.19
CA LEU A 73 -10.70 -5.85 5.42
C LEU A 73 -10.44 -7.36 5.50
N GLY A 74 -10.85 -8.15 4.49
CA GLY A 74 -10.72 -9.61 4.49
C GLY A 74 -11.72 -10.34 5.41
N HIS A 75 -12.81 -9.69 5.82
CA HIS A 75 -13.85 -10.25 6.68
C HIS A 75 -14.96 -10.94 5.86
N ASP A 76 -14.60 -11.90 4.99
CA ASP A 76 -15.54 -12.55 4.05
C ASP A 76 -16.79 -13.13 4.73
N ALA A 77 -16.61 -13.81 5.86
CA ALA A 77 -17.74 -14.39 6.60
C ALA A 77 -18.73 -13.32 7.11
N TYR A 78 -18.25 -12.11 7.42
CA TYR A 78 -19.11 -11.00 7.81
C TYR A 78 -19.78 -10.35 6.59
N ALA A 79 -19.06 -10.24 5.46
CA ALA A 79 -19.61 -9.79 4.18
C ALA A 79 -20.80 -10.67 3.73
N GLU A 80 -20.67 -11.99 3.80
CA GLU A 80 -21.76 -12.92 3.46
C GLU A 80 -22.99 -12.74 4.37
N ARG A 81 -22.77 -12.45 5.66
CA ARG A 81 -23.86 -12.18 6.60
C ARG A 81 -24.56 -10.85 6.29
N ILE A 82 -23.82 -9.83 5.84
CA ILE A 82 -24.42 -8.58 5.34
C ILE A 82 -25.26 -8.86 4.09
N ALA A 83 -24.73 -9.65 3.14
CA ALA A 83 -25.45 -10.00 1.92
C ALA A 83 -26.74 -10.79 2.18
N ALA A 84 -26.73 -11.67 3.18
CA ALA A 84 -27.92 -12.37 3.64
C ALA A 84 -28.93 -11.44 4.35
N ALA A 85 -28.45 -10.43 5.09
CA ALA A 85 -29.27 -9.48 5.82
C ALA A 85 -29.97 -8.46 4.92
N GLU A 86 -29.38 -8.14 3.76
CA GLU A 86 -29.93 -7.20 2.79
C GLU A 86 -29.73 -7.71 1.34
N PRO A 87 -30.62 -8.59 0.85
CA PRO A 87 -30.51 -9.10 -0.52
C PRO A 87 -30.68 -8.03 -1.60
N GLY A 88 -31.32 -6.89 -1.28
CA GLY A 88 -31.64 -5.81 -2.20
C GLY A 88 -30.50 -4.81 -2.46
N MET A 89 -29.26 -5.14 -2.08
CA MET A 89 -28.09 -4.31 -2.39
C MET A 89 -27.98 -4.03 -3.90
N PRO A 90 -27.78 -2.76 -4.33
CA PRO A 90 -27.60 -2.42 -5.74
C PRO A 90 -26.36 -3.06 -6.37
N TRP A 91 -25.34 -3.34 -5.57
CA TRP A 91 -24.10 -3.99 -6.00
C TRP A 91 -23.46 -4.76 -4.84
N ARG A 92 -22.60 -5.73 -5.13
CA ARG A 92 -21.80 -6.44 -4.12
C ARG A 92 -20.37 -6.60 -4.59
N ALA A 93 -19.42 -6.47 -3.68
CA ALA A 93 -18.01 -6.70 -4.02
C ALA A 93 -17.75 -8.20 -4.22
N VAL A 94 -17.31 -8.58 -5.42
CA VAL A 94 -16.77 -9.92 -5.69
C VAL A 94 -15.44 -10.05 -4.95
N TRP A 95 -14.56 -9.06 -5.16
CA TRP A 95 -13.30 -8.86 -4.47
C TRP A 95 -12.95 -7.37 -4.47
N ALA A 96 -12.11 -6.94 -3.54
CA ALA A 96 -11.65 -5.55 -3.42
C ALA A 96 -10.20 -5.52 -2.90
N TRP A 97 -9.28 -5.09 -3.76
CA TRP A 97 -7.92 -4.72 -3.40
C TRP A 97 -7.88 -3.21 -3.21
N TRP A 98 -8.38 -2.75 -2.08
CA TRP A 98 -8.54 -1.33 -1.77
C TRP A 98 -7.74 -1.00 -0.52
N ARG A 99 -7.02 0.12 -0.52
CA ARG A 99 -6.29 0.59 0.67
C ARG A 99 -7.32 0.92 1.77
N PRO A 100 -7.32 0.22 2.92
CA PRO A 100 -8.21 0.59 4.01
C PRO A 100 -7.84 1.98 4.56
N VAL A 101 -8.81 2.82 4.92
CA VAL A 101 -8.54 4.13 5.53
C VAL A 101 -7.74 3.94 6.82
N GLY A 102 -6.63 4.67 6.98
CA GLY A 102 -5.73 4.51 8.13
C GLY A 102 -4.77 3.32 8.01
N LYS A 103 -4.77 2.59 6.89
CA LYS A 103 -3.64 1.75 6.47
C LYS A 103 -2.93 2.44 5.31
N CYS A 104 -1.60 2.46 5.36
CA CYS A 104 -0.82 3.21 4.39
C CYS A 104 -0.53 2.43 3.11
N VAL A 105 -0.43 1.10 3.22
CA VAL A 105 -0.08 0.24 2.09
C VAL A 105 -1.26 0.10 1.12
N ALA A 106 -1.07 0.54 -0.13
CA ALA A 106 -1.94 0.20 -1.25
C ALA A 106 -1.30 -0.92 -2.08
N HIS A 107 -2.00 -2.05 -2.18
CA HIS A 107 -1.63 -3.13 -3.08
C HIS A 107 -2.89 -3.65 -3.80
N PRO A 108 -2.89 -3.73 -5.15
CA PRO A 108 -1.85 -3.22 -6.03
C PRO A 108 -1.74 -1.68 -5.94
N ASN A 109 -0.53 -1.15 -6.11
CA ASN A 109 -0.29 0.29 -6.16
C ASN A 109 -0.55 0.78 -7.60
N LEU A 110 -1.57 1.60 -7.78
CA LEU A 110 -1.98 2.12 -9.09
C LEU A 110 -1.35 3.48 -9.43
N SER A 111 -0.47 4.00 -8.58
CA SER A 111 0.21 5.26 -8.88
C SER A 111 1.01 5.14 -10.19
N TYR A 112 0.78 6.07 -11.11
CA TYR A 112 1.23 6.01 -12.51
C TYR A 112 0.82 4.75 -13.29
N ALA A 113 -0.40 4.22 -13.05
CA ALA A 113 -0.91 3.09 -13.83
C ALA A 113 -0.96 3.43 -15.33
N GLU A 114 -0.36 2.58 -16.17
CA GLU A 114 -0.38 2.76 -17.63
C GLU A 114 -1.76 2.42 -18.20
N SER A 115 -2.22 1.19 -17.92
CA SER A 115 -3.52 0.68 -18.35
C SER A 115 -3.83 -0.66 -17.67
N LEU A 116 -5.10 -0.84 -17.31
CA LEU A 116 -5.64 -2.08 -16.77
C LEU A 116 -6.25 -2.90 -17.91
N LEU A 117 -5.60 -4.01 -18.25
CA LEU A 117 -5.97 -4.83 -19.40
C LEU A 117 -6.47 -6.20 -18.97
N VAL A 118 -7.59 -6.63 -19.56
CA VAL A 118 -8.12 -7.99 -19.39
C VAL A 118 -7.54 -8.90 -20.47
N HIS A 119 -6.96 -10.01 -20.05
CA HIS A 119 -6.38 -11.03 -20.90
C HIS A 119 -7.12 -12.35 -20.77
N ALA A 120 -7.15 -13.13 -21.85
CA ALA A 120 -7.55 -14.53 -21.81
C ALA A 120 -6.31 -15.44 -21.77
N TYR A 121 -6.26 -16.36 -20.81
CA TYR A 121 -5.18 -17.35 -20.68
C TYR A 121 -5.73 -18.64 -20.04
N GLU A 122 -5.42 -19.80 -20.63
CA GLU A 122 -5.84 -21.13 -20.14
C GLU A 122 -7.33 -21.26 -19.76
N GLY A 123 -8.21 -20.59 -20.51
CA GLY A 123 -9.66 -20.61 -20.27
C GLY A 123 -10.14 -19.69 -19.14
N ARG A 124 -9.25 -18.87 -18.57
CA ARG A 124 -9.56 -17.87 -17.53
C ARG A 124 -9.44 -16.45 -18.08
N GLN A 125 -10.05 -15.51 -17.36
CA GLN A 125 -9.83 -14.08 -17.57
C GLN A 125 -8.89 -13.59 -16.48
N LEU A 126 -7.81 -12.93 -16.89
CA LEU A 126 -6.82 -12.35 -16.01
C LEU A 126 -6.81 -10.83 -16.17
N LEU A 127 -6.70 -10.09 -15.08
CA LEU A 127 -6.45 -8.67 -15.09
C LEU A 127 -4.95 -8.44 -14.90
N ARG A 128 -4.31 -7.78 -15.87
CA ARG A 128 -2.94 -7.28 -15.70
C ARG A 128 -3.00 -5.86 -15.15
N VAL A 129 -2.35 -5.66 -14.02
CA VAL A 129 -2.17 -4.37 -13.36
C VAL A 129 -0.73 -3.94 -13.56
N LYS A 130 -0.51 -2.94 -14.41
CA LYS A 130 0.83 -2.43 -14.72
C LYS A 130 0.93 -0.94 -14.35
N ALA A 131 1.85 -0.62 -13.45
CA ALA A 131 2.19 0.72 -12.99
C ALA A 131 3.71 0.81 -12.73
N SER A 132 4.21 1.97 -12.32
CA SER A 132 5.64 2.20 -12.08
C SER A 132 6.28 1.21 -11.09
N TRP A 133 5.49 0.70 -10.14
CA TRP A 133 5.93 -0.23 -9.09
C TRP A 133 5.12 -1.53 -9.05
N GLU A 134 4.34 -1.79 -10.09
CA GLU A 134 3.35 -2.85 -10.10
C GLU A 134 3.36 -3.57 -11.45
N ASP A 135 3.49 -4.90 -11.43
CA ASP A 135 3.20 -5.78 -12.56
C ASP A 135 2.52 -7.05 -12.03
N THR A 136 1.33 -6.86 -11.47
CA THR A 136 0.55 -7.94 -10.87
C THR A 136 -0.46 -8.49 -11.86
N TRP A 137 -0.64 -9.80 -11.81
CA TRP A 137 -1.71 -10.50 -12.52
C TRP A 137 -2.72 -11.01 -11.50
N LEU A 138 -4.00 -10.68 -11.72
CA LEU A 138 -5.11 -11.14 -10.90
C LEU A 138 -5.99 -12.08 -11.72
N ASP A 139 -6.44 -13.16 -11.12
CA ASP A 139 -7.60 -13.90 -11.63
C ASP A 139 -8.83 -12.99 -11.51
N LEU A 140 -9.48 -12.68 -12.63
CA LEU A 140 -10.57 -11.71 -12.63
C LEU A 140 -11.80 -12.21 -11.84
N GLU A 141 -12.01 -13.52 -11.77
CA GLU A 141 -13.15 -14.10 -11.07
C GLU A 141 -12.97 -14.03 -9.55
N THR A 142 -11.78 -14.36 -9.06
CA THR A 142 -11.52 -14.47 -7.61
C THR A 142 -10.80 -13.26 -7.02
N GLY A 143 -10.12 -12.48 -7.85
CA GLY A 143 -9.21 -11.42 -7.42
C GLY A 143 -7.89 -11.95 -6.88
N GLU A 144 -7.64 -13.25 -6.90
CA GLU A 144 -6.38 -13.80 -6.37
C GLU A 144 -5.21 -13.47 -7.29
N ARG A 145 -4.05 -13.18 -6.69
CA ARG A 145 -2.80 -13.02 -7.44
C ARG A 145 -2.40 -14.34 -8.09
N VAL A 146 -2.04 -14.28 -9.36
CA VAL A 146 -1.54 -15.42 -10.12
C VAL A 146 -0.17 -15.09 -10.73
N PRO A 147 0.67 -16.11 -11.02
CA PRO A 147 1.91 -15.88 -11.75
C PRO A 147 1.63 -15.27 -13.13
N ALA A 148 2.54 -14.40 -13.58
CA ALA A 148 2.48 -13.85 -14.93
C ALA A 148 2.49 -14.98 -15.97
N PRO A 149 1.57 -14.95 -16.97
CA PRO A 149 1.62 -15.88 -18.08
C PRO A 149 2.95 -15.75 -18.86
N PRO A 150 3.42 -16.82 -19.52
CA PRO A 150 4.56 -16.74 -20.42
C PRO A 150 4.38 -15.64 -21.47
N GLU A 151 5.48 -14.99 -21.83
CA GLU A 151 5.46 -13.90 -22.80
C GLU A 151 4.74 -14.30 -24.10
N GLY A 152 3.76 -13.50 -24.52
CA GLY A 152 2.96 -13.73 -25.72
C GLY A 152 1.87 -14.82 -25.59
N ALA A 153 1.75 -15.50 -24.46
CA ALA A 153 0.75 -16.56 -24.28
C ALA A 153 -0.64 -16.02 -23.90
N ALA A 154 -0.71 -14.88 -23.20
CA ALA A 154 -1.94 -14.22 -22.82
C ALA A 154 -2.44 -13.29 -23.93
N VAL A 155 -3.69 -13.47 -24.37
CA VAL A 155 -4.27 -12.68 -25.47
C VAL A 155 -5.08 -11.51 -24.88
N PRO A 156 -4.75 -10.24 -25.18
CA PRO A 156 -5.57 -9.11 -24.76
C PRO A 156 -6.99 -9.28 -25.30
N ARG A 157 -7.99 -9.14 -24.42
CA ARG A 157 -9.38 -9.06 -24.85
C ARG A 157 -9.69 -7.61 -25.19
N ALA A 158 -10.09 -7.37 -26.43
CA ALA A 158 -10.70 -6.11 -26.80
C ALA A 158 -11.92 -5.89 -25.91
N HIS A 159 -12.02 -4.68 -25.34
CA HIS A 159 -13.22 -4.25 -24.66
C HIS A 159 -14.39 -4.40 -25.62
N ARG A 160 -15.40 -5.17 -25.21
CA ARG A 160 -16.71 -5.06 -25.86
C ARG A 160 -17.33 -3.82 -25.25
N ASP A 161 -17.64 -2.84 -26.09
CA ASP A 161 -18.52 -1.77 -25.66
C ASP A 161 -19.76 -2.43 -25.03
N PRO A 162 -20.14 -2.03 -23.81
CA PRO A 162 -21.39 -2.51 -23.23
C PRO A 162 -22.48 -2.27 -24.27
N THR A 163 -23.27 -3.29 -24.57
CA THR A 163 -24.51 -3.09 -25.33
C THR A 163 -25.29 -1.97 -24.63
N GLU A 164 -25.96 -1.08 -25.39
CA GLU A 164 -26.72 0.09 -24.86
C GLU A 164 -27.66 -0.22 -23.67
N SER A 165 -27.91 -1.50 -23.37
CA SER A 165 -28.75 -1.99 -22.27
C SER A 165 -28.06 -2.22 -20.92
N VAL A 166 -26.73 -2.15 -20.80
CA VAL A 166 -26.04 -2.34 -19.50
C VAL A 166 -25.84 -0.98 -18.83
N PRO A 167 -26.48 -0.72 -17.67
CA PRO A 167 -26.28 0.56 -16.98
C PRO A 167 -24.84 0.74 -16.51
N CYS A 168 -24.30 1.93 -16.76
CA CYS A 168 -23.10 2.39 -16.08
C CYS A 168 -23.44 2.72 -14.62
N LEU A 169 -22.50 2.49 -13.69
CA LEU A 169 -22.75 2.83 -12.28
C LEU A 169 -22.94 4.34 -12.09
N GLY A 170 -22.26 5.17 -12.88
CA GLY A 170 -22.42 6.63 -12.87
C GLY A 170 -23.82 7.15 -13.29
N GLU A 171 -24.67 6.29 -13.87
CA GLU A 171 -26.05 6.64 -14.26
C GLU A 171 -27.09 6.22 -13.20
N LEU A 172 -26.62 5.64 -12.10
CA LEU A 172 -27.43 5.29 -10.94
C LEU A 172 -27.28 6.42 -9.91
N ALA A 173 -28.38 6.79 -9.26
CA ALA A 173 -28.32 7.73 -8.14
C ALA A 173 -27.74 7.00 -6.93
N LEU A 174 -26.41 6.95 -6.87
CA LEU A 174 -25.58 6.36 -5.83
C LEU A 174 -24.70 7.43 -5.18
N SER A 175 -24.35 7.25 -3.93
CA SER A 175 -23.29 7.99 -3.25
C SER A 175 -22.04 7.15 -3.17
N ALA A 176 -20.99 7.56 -3.87
CA ALA A 176 -19.74 6.81 -4.03
C ALA A 176 -18.60 7.75 -4.44
N PRO A 177 -17.32 7.36 -4.22
CA PRO A 177 -16.18 8.06 -4.81
C PRO A 177 -16.33 8.27 -6.33
N GLU A 178 -15.71 9.33 -6.86
CA GLU A 178 -15.85 9.74 -8.26
C GLU A 178 -15.52 8.62 -9.26
N SER A 179 -14.48 7.83 -8.98
CA SER A 179 -14.02 6.69 -9.78
C SER A 179 -15.09 5.63 -10.06
N TRP A 180 -16.10 5.51 -9.19
CA TRP A 180 -17.23 4.60 -9.42
C TRP A 180 -18.09 5.03 -10.61
N GLY A 181 -18.09 6.31 -10.96
CA GLY A 181 -18.78 6.82 -12.15
C GLY A 181 -18.19 6.28 -13.46
N GLU A 182 -16.89 6.00 -13.45
CA GLU A 182 -16.12 5.51 -14.60
C GLU A 182 -15.95 3.98 -14.60
N ALA A 183 -16.60 3.29 -13.66
CA ALA A 183 -16.50 1.85 -13.49
C ALA A 183 -16.79 1.10 -14.80
N ARG A 184 -15.83 0.28 -15.24
CA ARG A 184 -15.86 -0.39 -16.53
C ARG A 184 -16.74 -1.65 -16.47
N PRO A 185 -17.84 -1.73 -17.23
CA PRO A 185 -18.69 -2.90 -17.23
C PRO A 185 -18.02 -4.08 -17.95
N LEU A 186 -18.11 -5.25 -17.33
CA LEU A 186 -17.60 -6.52 -17.80
C LEU A 186 -18.76 -7.51 -17.87
N VAL A 187 -19.08 -7.96 -19.08
CA VAL A 187 -20.16 -8.93 -19.33
C VAL A 187 -19.57 -10.33 -19.43
N GLY A 188 -19.91 -11.17 -18.46
CA GLY A 188 -19.55 -12.59 -18.44
C GLY A 188 -20.22 -13.37 -19.57
N GLU A 189 -19.67 -14.55 -19.88
CA GLU A 189 -20.25 -15.45 -20.90
C GLU A 189 -21.63 -15.99 -20.49
N ASP A 190 -21.90 -16.00 -19.17
CA ASP A 190 -23.19 -16.33 -18.54
C ASP A 190 -24.20 -15.17 -18.56
N GLY A 191 -23.80 -13.99 -19.04
CA GLY A 191 -24.61 -12.77 -19.06
C GLY A 191 -24.62 -11.99 -17.75
N ARG A 192 -23.85 -12.40 -16.73
CA ARG A 192 -23.65 -11.62 -15.51
C ARG A 192 -22.88 -10.35 -15.83
N VAL A 193 -23.28 -9.24 -15.22
CA VAL A 193 -22.58 -7.96 -15.34
C VAL A 193 -21.83 -7.70 -14.06
N CYS A 194 -20.51 -7.54 -14.20
CA CYS A 194 -19.66 -6.99 -13.16
C CYS A 194 -19.12 -5.62 -13.61
N HIS A 195 -18.67 -4.80 -12.67
CA HIS A 195 -18.04 -3.52 -12.96
C HIS A 195 -16.67 -3.49 -12.28
N LEU A 196 -15.63 -3.25 -13.07
CA LEU A 196 -14.27 -3.06 -12.60
C LEU A 196 -14.08 -1.58 -12.27
N ILE A 197 -13.77 -1.29 -11.02
CA ILE A 197 -13.41 0.03 -10.52
C ILE A 197 -11.90 0.08 -10.39
N ASP A 198 -11.35 1.18 -10.85
CA ASP A 198 -9.98 1.59 -10.62
C ASP A 198 -9.93 3.00 -10.08
N ASP A 199 -9.17 3.16 -9.00
CA ASP A 199 -9.09 4.37 -8.21
C ASP A 199 -7.68 4.50 -7.64
N VAL A 200 -7.26 5.72 -7.31
CA VAL A 200 -5.97 5.96 -6.67
C VAL A 200 -5.77 5.15 -5.39
N HIS A 201 -6.85 4.75 -4.71
CA HIS A 201 -6.82 3.92 -3.52
C HIS A 201 -6.85 2.40 -3.80
N GLY A 202 -7.13 1.96 -5.04
CA GLY A 202 -7.05 0.56 -5.41
C GLY A 202 -8.04 0.08 -6.47
N LEU A 203 -8.27 -1.23 -6.51
CA LEU A 203 -9.11 -1.93 -7.48
C LEU A 203 -10.24 -2.69 -6.81
N ALA A 204 -11.40 -2.71 -7.45
CA ALA A 204 -12.48 -3.59 -7.04
C ALA A 204 -13.27 -4.12 -8.23
N LEU A 205 -13.80 -5.33 -8.07
CA LEU A 205 -14.81 -5.87 -8.97
C LEU A 205 -16.11 -6.00 -8.19
N VAL A 206 -17.15 -5.32 -8.66
CA VAL A 206 -18.50 -5.48 -8.11
C VAL A 206 -19.40 -6.21 -9.07
N ASP A 207 -20.34 -6.98 -8.55
CA ASP A 207 -21.47 -7.47 -9.31
C ASP A 207 -22.68 -6.57 -9.11
N THR A 208 -23.59 -6.61 -10.08
CA THR A 208 -24.89 -5.94 -9.98
C THR A 208 -26.00 -6.95 -10.25
N ASP A 209 -27.14 -6.80 -9.57
CA ASP A 209 -28.35 -7.58 -9.85
C ASP A 209 -29.30 -6.77 -10.75
N PRO A 210 -29.52 -7.18 -12.02
CA PRO A 210 -30.44 -6.49 -12.92
C PRO A 210 -31.88 -6.41 -12.41
N ALA A 211 -32.30 -7.33 -11.53
CA ALA A 211 -33.63 -7.28 -10.92
C ALA A 211 -33.72 -6.16 -9.88
N VAL A 212 -32.69 -5.96 -9.07
CA VAL A 212 -32.59 -4.85 -8.10
C VAL A 212 -32.46 -3.52 -8.85
N LEU A 213 -31.56 -3.45 -9.83
CA LEU A 213 -31.28 -2.21 -10.57
C LEU A 213 -32.43 -1.75 -11.48
N ARG A 214 -33.40 -2.61 -11.79
CA ARG A 214 -34.58 -2.23 -12.56
C ARG A 214 -35.37 -1.12 -11.89
N ASP A 215 -35.53 -1.23 -10.57
CA ASP A 215 -36.34 -0.32 -9.76
C ASP A 215 -35.46 0.70 -9.00
N TRP A 216 -34.13 0.64 -9.19
CA TRP A 216 -33.21 1.58 -8.56
C TRP A 216 -33.31 2.98 -9.20
N PRO A 217 -33.27 4.07 -8.41
CA PRO A 217 -33.32 5.43 -8.95
C PRO A 217 -32.19 5.73 -9.93
N ARG A 218 -32.54 6.39 -11.03
CA ARG A 218 -31.59 6.89 -12.03
C ARG A 218 -31.19 8.31 -11.70
N GLY A 219 -29.95 8.67 -12.00
CA GLY A 219 -29.40 9.99 -11.71
C GLY A 219 -27.89 10.00 -11.82
N GLU A 220 -27.31 11.16 -11.60
CA GLU A 220 -25.85 11.32 -11.50
C GLU A 220 -25.38 10.79 -10.15
N LEU A 221 -24.21 10.14 -10.17
CA LEU A 221 -23.50 9.69 -8.99
C LEU A 221 -23.02 10.90 -8.17
N ASP A 222 -23.11 10.79 -6.84
CA ASP A 222 -22.73 11.85 -5.92
C ASP A 222 -21.51 11.47 -5.08
N HIS A 223 -20.38 12.13 -5.38
CA HIS A 223 -19.08 11.91 -4.74
C HIS A 223 -18.78 12.88 -3.59
N THR A 224 -19.65 13.86 -3.33
CA THR A 224 -19.39 14.90 -2.32
C THR A 224 -19.16 14.30 -0.94
N SER A 225 -19.90 13.23 -0.61
CA SER A 225 -19.82 12.56 0.69
C SER A 225 -18.43 11.98 0.97
N SER A 226 -17.80 11.34 -0.02
CA SER A 226 -16.48 10.74 0.14
C SER A 226 -15.37 11.78 0.27
N GLU A 227 -15.57 13.01 -0.20
CA GLU A 227 -14.59 14.10 -0.09
C GLU A 227 -14.62 14.77 1.29
N GLU A 228 -15.75 14.71 2.00
CA GLU A 228 -15.92 15.32 3.32
C GLU A 228 -15.30 14.47 4.47
N GLY A 229 -15.08 13.18 4.24
CA GLY A 229 -14.58 12.24 5.25
C GLY A 229 -15.66 11.62 6.14
N THR A 230 -15.23 10.94 7.21
CA THR A 230 -16.12 10.21 8.09
C THR A 230 -16.84 11.15 9.07
N PRO A 231 -18.16 10.98 9.28
CA PRO A 231 -18.89 11.70 10.33
C PRO A 231 -18.60 11.16 11.75
N GLY A 232 -17.82 10.07 11.85
CA GLY A 232 -17.52 9.38 13.09
C GLY A 232 -16.04 9.49 13.50
N LYS A 233 -15.54 8.46 14.16
CA LYS A 233 -14.10 8.29 14.40
C LYS A 233 -13.50 7.53 13.23
N ALA A 234 -12.40 8.05 12.70
CA ALA A 234 -11.58 7.36 11.72
C ALA A 234 -11.22 5.93 12.21
N PRO A 235 -11.16 4.94 11.31
CA PRO A 235 -10.55 3.66 11.60
C PRO A 235 -9.10 3.86 12.10
N VAL A 236 -8.71 3.08 13.11
CA VAL A 236 -7.33 3.10 13.62
C VAL A 236 -6.74 1.71 13.50
N PHE A 237 -5.72 1.59 12.67
CA PHE A 237 -4.86 0.41 12.61
C PHE A 237 -3.58 0.74 13.35
N PRO A 238 -3.17 -0.10 14.32
CA PRO A 238 -1.89 0.12 14.97
C PRO A 238 -0.79 -0.13 13.94
N ASP A 239 0.21 0.73 13.94
CA ASP A 239 1.41 0.50 13.14
C ASP A 239 2.10 -0.79 13.58
N PRO A 240 2.78 -1.48 12.66
CA PRO A 240 3.57 -2.65 13.00
C PRO A 240 4.73 -2.27 13.93
N ASP A 241 4.58 -2.58 15.23
CA ASP A 241 5.64 -2.43 16.23
C ASP A 241 6.71 -3.51 16.10
N GLY A 242 7.97 -3.15 16.34
CA GLY A 242 9.10 -4.09 16.48
C GLY A 242 10.16 -4.02 15.38
N PRO A 243 11.05 -5.03 15.30
CA PRO A 243 12.08 -5.09 14.27
C PRO A 243 11.48 -5.37 12.89
N LEU A 244 12.20 -4.97 11.84
CA LEU A 244 11.80 -5.30 10.47
C LEU A 244 11.80 -6.83 10.30
N THR A 245 10.77 -7.36 9.64
CA THR A 245 10.62 -8.79 9.40
C THR A 245 10.62 -9.08 7.90
N ALA A 246 11.01 -10.29 7.52
CA ALA A 246 10.98 -10.77 6.15
C ALA A 246 9.58 -10.59 5.52
N ALA A 247 8.53 -11.00 6.25
CA ALA A 247 7.15 -10.89 5.79
C ALA A 247 6.70 -9.45 5.59
N ARG A 248 7.08 -8.52 6.48
CA ARG A 248 6.77 -7.09 6.33
C ARG A 248 7.45 -6.51 5.09
N LEU A 249 8.70 -6.87 4.84
CA LEU A 249 9.43 -6.40 3.67
C LEU A 249 8.85 -7.00 2.38
N ASP A 250 8.55 -8.30 2.38
CA ASP A 250 7.90 -8.97 1.25
C ASP A 250 6.52 -8.35 0.94
N GLU A 251 5.75 -8.00 1.98
CA GLU A 251 4.45 -7.33 1.81
C GLU A 251 4.62 -5.96 1.17
N ALA A 252 5.46 -5.09 1.72
CA ALA A 252 5.62 -3.71 1.25
C ALA A 252 6.24 -3.57 -0.16
N PHE A 253 7.03 -4.55 -0.58
CA PHE A 253 7.70 -4.53 -1.88
C PHE A 253 7.01 -5.39 -2.94
N ALA A 254 6.01 -6.20 -2.59
CA ALA A 254 5.28 -6.98 -3.58
C ALA A 254 4.67 -6.06 -4.65
N PRO A 255 4.72 -6.43 -5.94
CA PRO A 255 5.21 -7.70 -6.50
C PRO A 255 6.73 -7.71 -6.81
N THR A 256 7.44 -6.59 -6.58
CA THR A 256 8.90 -6.52 -6.71
C THR A 256 9.56 -7.49 -5.72
N GLN A 257 10.66 -8.15 -6.13
CA GLN A 257 11.28 -9.15 -5.28
C GLN A 257 12.12 -8.51 -4.18
N VAL A 258 12.14 -9.17 -3.03
CA VAL A 258 13.15 -8.94 -1.99
C VAL A 258 14.22 -10.00 -2.15
N VAL A 259 15.46 -9.57 -2.36
CA VAL A 259 16.61 -10.44 -2.54
C VAL A 259 17.20 -10.79 -1.18
N ARG A 260 17.22 -12.09 -0.87
CA ARG A 260 17.90 -12.67 0.29
C ARG A 260 19.10 -13.48 -0.18
N ILE A 261 20.23 -13.31 0.49
CA ILE A 261 21.50 -13.90 0.09
C ILE A 261 21.78 -15.14 0.95
N PRO A 262 21.88 -16.34 0.36
CA PRO A 262 22.28 -17.55 1.08
C PRO A 262 23.61 -17.37 1.83
N GLU A 263 23.76 -18.04 2.97
CA GLU A 263 24.95 -17.89 3.84
C GLU A 263 26.29 -18.13 3.10
N ASP A 264 26.30 -19.06 2.15
CA ASP A 264 27.44 -19.43 1.32
C ASP A 264 27.70 -18.48 0.14
N GLU A 265 26.74 -17.61 -0.17
CA GLU A 265 26.82 -16.57 -1.20
C GLU A 265 26.98 -15.16 -0.63
N LEU A 266 26.98 -15.02 0.71
CA LEU A 266 27.18 -13.72 1.37
C LEU A 266 28.50 -13.06 0.93
N PRO A 267 28.53 -11.72 0.83
CA PRO A 267 29.71 -10.99 0.39
C PRO A 267 30.99 -11.40 1.12
N ALA A 268 32.02 -11.73 0.34
CA ALA A 268 33.30 -12.15 0.88
C ALA A 268 33.94 -10.99 1.69
N GLY A 269 34.24 -11.24 2.97
CA GLY A 269 34.81 -10.24 3.87
C GLY A 269 33.80 -9.42 4.67
N LEU A 270 32.50 -9.66 4.52
CA LEU A 270 31.47 -9.16 5.43
C LEU A 270 31.57 -9.92 6.77
N GLU A 271 32.10 -9.24 7.79
CA GLU A 271 32.37 -9.79 9.13
C GLU A 271 31.26 -9.46 10.13
N HIS A 272 30.52 -8.36 9.92
CA HIS A 272 29.49 -7.90 10.84
C HIS A 272 28.31 -8.88 10.93
N ALA A 273 28.12 -9.49 12.11
CA ALA A 273 27.17 -10.59 12.28
C ALA A 273 25.71 -10.19 12.01
N ALA A 274 25.30 -8.98 12.42
CA ALA A 274 23.93 -8.52 12.22
C ALA A 274 23.67 -8.20 10.73
N SER A 275 24.62 -7.60 10.01
CA SER A 275 24.46 -7.35 8.56
C SER A 275 24.37 -8.65 7.78
N ARG A 276 25.15 -9.68 8.15
CA ARG A 276 25.05 -11.02 7.55
C ARG A 276 23.67 -11.62 7.77
N ALA A 277 23.16 -11.56 9.00
CA ALA A 277 21.83 -12.06 9.34
C ALA A 277 20.73 -11.30 8.60
N HIS A 278 20.85 -9.97 8.50
CA HIS A 278 19.90 -9.12 7.76
C HIS A 278 19.84 -9.51 6.28
N LEU A 279 20.97 -9.58 5.58
CA LEU A 279 21.00 -9.95 4.15
C LEU A 279 20.48 -11.37 3.88
N ARG A 280 20.65 -12.30 4.83
CA ARG A 280 20.18 -13.68 4.70
C ARG A 280 18.70 -13.85 5.02
N ASP A 281 18.25 -13.27 6.13
CA ASP A 281 16.94 -13.55 6.71
C ASP A 281 15.89 -12.51 6.29
N ILE A 282 16.27 -11.24 6.17
CA ILE A 282 15.37 -10.12 5.84
C ILE A 282 15.49 -9.74 4.37
N GLY A 283 16.71 -9.48 3.90
CA GLY A 283 17.03 -9.12 2.53
C GLY A 283 17.04 -7.62 2.25
N LEU A 284 17.24 -7.28 0.98
CA LEU A 284 17.10 -5.94 0.41
C LEU A 284 16.10 -5.99 -0.74
N PRO A 285 15.38 -4.90 -1.05
CA PRO A 285 14.59 -4.87 -2.27
C PRO A 285 15.48 -5.09 -3.50
N GLU A 286 15.00 -5.81 -4.51
CA GLU A 286 15.72 -5.98 -5.79
C GLU A 286 15.99 -4.62 -6.46
N TRP A 287 15.05 -3.70 -6.26
CA TRP A 287 15.12 -2.31 -6.69
C TRP A 287 14.18 -1.45 -5.85
N TRP A 288 14.55 -0.19 -5.60
CA TRP A 288 13.69 0.77 -4.92
C TRP A 288 13.69 2.11 -5.66
N ALA A 289 12.57 2.83 -5.60
CA ALA A 289 12.47 4.18 -6.12
C ALA A 289 11.34 4.97 -5.47
N CYS A 290 11.53 6.28 -5.37
CA CYS A 290 10.54 7.25 -4.96
C CYS A 290 10.84 8.59 -5.63
N ALA A 291 9.87 9.14 -6.38
CA ALA A 291 10.07 10.30 -7.26
C ALA A 291 11.31 10.12 -8.17
N TRP A 292 12.32 10.98 -8.06
CA TRP A 292 13.54 10.94 -8.88
C TRP A 292 14.71 10.20 -8.24
N THR A 293 14.51 9.59 -7.08
CA THR A 293 15.56 8.85 -6.37
C THR A 293 15.32 7.36 -6.53
N THR A 294 16.36 6.65 -6.94
CA THR A 294 16.39 5.19 -7.01
C THR A 294 17.45 4.61 -6.09
N PHE A 295 17.33 3.32 -5.82
CA PHE A 295 18.36 2.52 -5.20
C PHE A 295 18.43 1.17 -5.89
N ASP A 296 19.58 0.89 -6.48
CA ASP A 296 19.91 -0.34 -7.19
C ASP A 296 20.97 -1.12 -6.39
N PRO A 297 20.56 -2.06 -5.51
CA PRO A 297 21.52 -2.87 -4.78
C PRO A 297 22.34 -3.74 -5.73
N TYR A 298 23.64 -3.85 -5.45
CA TYR A 298 24.53 -4.70 -6.22
C TYR A 298 24.28 -6.17 -5.94
N PRO A 299 24.40 -7.06 -6.96
CA PRO A 299 24.34 -8.48 -6.73
C PRO A 299 25.48 -8.94 -5.79
N PRO A 300 25.32 -10.05 -5.05
CA PRO A 300 26.27 -10.44 -3.99
C PRO A 300 27.72 -10.57 -4.46
N ASN A 301 27.92 -11.01 -5.71
CA ASN A 301 29.24 -11.17 -6.32
C ASN A 301 29.95 -9.85 -6.68
N LYS A 302 29.24 -8.71 -6.63
CA LYS A 302 29.78 -7.36 -6.81
C LYS A 302 29.90 -6.58 -5.50
N MET A 303 29.39 -7.11 -4.40
CA MET A 303 29.56 -6.52 -3.07
C MET A 303 30.98 -6.79 -2.55
N THR A 304 31.96 -6.17 -3.17
CA THR A 304 33.38 -6.31 -2.86
C THR A 304 33.96 -4.99 -2.37
N PRO A 305 35.12 -4.99 -1.68
CA PRO A 305 35.79 -3.75 -1.33
C PRO A 305 36.07 -2.91 -2.59
N PRO A 306 35.83 -1.59 -2.55
CA PRO A 306 36.14 -0.71 -3.66
C PRO A 306 37.63 -0.75 -3.97
N ASP A 307 37.97 -0.56 -5.24
CA ASP A 307 39.38 -0.39 -5.60
C ASP A 307 39.90 0.97 -5.12
N GLU A 308 41.20 1.08 -4.82
CA GLU A 308 41.80 2.33 -4.34
C GLU A 308 41.64 3.50 -5.33
N SER A 309 41.39 3.21 -6.61
CA SER A 309 41.13 4.23 -7.63
C SER A 309 39.71 4.77 -7.61
N SER A 310 38.72 3.98 -7.15
CA SER A 310 37.31 4.33 -7.12
C SER A 310 37.00 5.39 -6.07
N LEU A 311 37.75 5.37 -4.96
CA LEU A 311 37.60 6.34 -3.87
C LEU A 311 38.72 7.39 -3.83
N LYS A 312 39.56 7.46 -4.87
CA LYS A 312 40.76 8.31 -4.85
C LYS A 312 40.43 9.81 -4.72
N ASP A 313 39.33 10.24 -5.32
CA ASP A 313 38.88 11.63 -5.32
C ASP A 313 37.71 11.85 -4.32
N VAL A 314 37.41 10.85 -3.48
CA VAL A 314 36.39 10.90 -2.43
C VAL A 314 37.06 11.18 -1.09
N THR A 315 36.58 12.19 -0.37
CA THR A 315 37.05 12.48 0.99
C THR A 315 36.41 11.51 1.98
N LEU A 316 37.22 10.65 2.61
CA LEU A 316 36.77 9.70 3.62
C LEU A 316 36.80 10.32 5.05
N PRO A 317 35.84 9.95 5.92
CA PRO A 317 35.89 10.25 7.35
C PRO A 317 37.17 9.73 8.02
N ASP A 318 37.62 10.43 9.06
CA ASP A 318 38.79 10.03 9.84
C ASP A 318 38.63 8.60 10.39
N GLY A 319 39.58 7.73 10.07
CA GLY A 319 39.59 6.34 10.53
C GLY A 319 38.79 5.37 9.66
N LEU A 320 38.12 5.85 8.59
CA LEU A 320 37.50 5.00 7.58
C LEU A 320 38.48 4.75 6.42
N GLU A 321 38.80 3.49 6.16
CA GLU A 321 39.61 3.10 5.01
C GLU A 321 38.74 2.44 3.93
N ALA A 322 39.11 2.59 2.66
CA ALA A 322 38.42 1.93 1.54
C ALA A 322 38.28 0.41 1.74
N SER A 323 39.28 -0.22 2.37
CA SER A 323 39.28 -1.66 2.67
C SER A 323 38.29 -2.11 3.76
N ASP A 324 37.66 -1.16 4.45
CA ASP A 324 36.63 -1.40 5.45
C ASP A 324 35.22 -1.40 4.85
N LEU A 325 35.08 -0.97 3.60
CA LEU A 325 33.81 -0.86 2.88
C LEU A 325 33.59 -2.04 1.94
N LEU A 326 32.32 -2.32 1.64
CA LEU A 326 31.86 -3.16 0.54
C LEU A 326 30.86 -2.35 -0.28
N ALA A 327 30.99 -2.36 -1.60
CA ALA A 327 29.98 -1.72 -2.46
C ALA A 327 28.61 -2.37 -2.20
N LEU A 328 27.58 -1.56 -1.96
CA LEU A 328 26.23 -2.03 -1.61
C LEU A 328 25.25 -1.82 -2.77
N GLY A 329 25.36 -0.69 -3.47
CA GLY A 329 24.49 -0.32 -4.58
C GLY A 329 24.72 1.13 -4.99
N SER A 330 23.88 1.63 -5.88
CA SER A 330 23.98 2.99 -6.43
C SER A 330 22.64 3.72 -6.38
N SER A 331 22.70 5.05 -6.37
CA SER A 331 21.59 5.98 -6.63
C SER A 331 22.07 7.12 -7.52
N GLU A 332 21.16 8.00 -7.94
CA GLU A 332 21.48 9.23 -8.66
C GLU A 332 22.35 10.19 -7.84
N HIS A 333 22.31 10.06 -6.51
CA HIS A 333 23.04 10.89 -5.54
C HIS A 333 24.39 10.29 -5.12
N GLY A 334 24.72 9.08 -5.61
CA GLY A 334 26.02 8.48 -5.36
C GLY A 334 26.04 6.97 -5.15
N GLU A 335 27.23 6.47 -4.80
CA GLU A 335 27.45 5.05 -4.49
C GLU A 335 27.26 4.79 -2.98
N LEU A 336 26.57 3.71 -2.65
CA LEU A 336 26.33 3.27 -1.28
C LEU A 336 27.29 2.14 -0.91
N TYR A 337 27.76 2.17 0.33
CA TYR A 337 28.73 1.23 0.86
C TYR A 337 28.31 0.68 2.22
N LEU A 338 28.56 -0.60 2.46
CA LEU A 338 28.39 -1.26 3.75
C LEU A 338 29.74 -1.42 4.45
N HIS A 339 29.88 -0.90 5.66
CA HIS A 339 31.06 -1.12 6.48
C HIS A 339 31.12 -2.59 6.92
N ARG A 340 32.15 -3.31 6.48
CA ARG A 340 32.22 -4.77 6.58
C ARG A 340 32.31 -5.31 8.01
N ARG A 341 32.85 -4.53 8.96
CA ARG A 341 33.00 -4.91 10.38
C ARG A 341 31.94 -4.30 11.30
N GLU A 342 31.57 -3.04 11.10
CA GLU A 342 30.67 -2.27 11.97
C GLU A 342 29.22 -2.31 11.50
N GLY A 343 28.98 -2.58 10.21
CA GLY A 343 27.63 -2.68 9.65
C GLY A 343 26.97 -1.36 9.25
N THR A 344 27.62 -0.22 9.50
CA THR A 344 27.16 1.11 9.10
C THR A 344 27.07 1.23 7.57
N ILE A 345 26.10 1.99 7.09
CA ILE A 345 25.92 2.31 5.67
C ILE A 345 26.48 3.70 5.43
N HIS A 346 27.24 3.85 4.36
CA HIS A 346 27.83 5.12 3.93
C HIS A 346 27.39 5.43 2.50
N ILE A 347 27.35 6.70 2.15
CA ILE A 347 27.15 7.15 0.77
C ILE A 347 28.27 8.12 0.39
N SER A 348 28.82 7.95 -0.82
CA SER A 348 29.69 8.95 -1.44
C SER A 348 28.85 9.85 -2.32
N ALA A 349 28.63 11.09 -1.88
CA ALA A 349 27.79 12.07 -2.57
C ALA A 349 28.58 13.34 -2.89
N ALA A 350 28.03 14.16 -3.79
CA ALA A 350 28.64 15.45 -4.09
C ALA A 350 28.56 16.37 -2.86
N ALA A 351 29.66 17.08 -2.56
CA ALA A 351 29.74 17.92 -1.38
C ALA A 351 28.67 19.04 -1.35
N ASP A 352 28.25 19.55 -2.51
CA ASP A 352 27.20 20.55 -2.63
C ASP A 352 25.80 20.00 -2.33
N GLU A 353 25.51 18.74 -2.65
CA GLU A 353 24.29 18.02 -2.24
C GLU A 353 24.22 17.85 -0.72
N LEU A 354 25.37 17.78 -0.05
CA LEU A 354 25.49 17.73 1.41
C LEU A 354 25.50 19.13 2.06
N GLY A 355 25.27 20.20 1.29
CA GLY A 355 25.31 21.58 1.78
C GLY A 355 26.72 22.08 2.15
N ALA A 356 27.77 21.36 1.76
CA ALA A 356 29.15 21.78 1.96
C ALA A 356 29.65 22.68 0.81
N THR A 357 30.59 23.57 1.12
CA THR A 357 31.18 24.51 0.15
C THR A 357 32.43 23.97 -0.55
N ALA A 358 32.78 22.71 -0.28
CA ALA A 358 33.94 22.05 -0.88
C ALA A 358 33.57 21.54 -2.28
N ASP A 359 34.56 21.52 -3.18
CA ASP A 359 34.43 20.85 -4.47
C ASP A 359 34.81 19.36 -4.31
N GLY A 360 34.05 18.46 -4.94
CA GLY A 360 34.35 17.02 -4.99
C GLY A 360 33.34 16.16 -4.24
N GLU A 361 33.65 14.87 -4.12
CA GLU A 361 32.81 13.88 -3.44
C GLU A 361 33.27 13.66 -1.99
N VAL A 362 32.31 13.47 -1.09
CA VAL A 362 32.54 13.21 0.33
C VAL A 362 31.75 11.98 0.73
N MET A 363 32.39 11.12 1.53
CA MET A 363 31.74 9.98 2.13
C MET A 363 31.13 10.38 3.48
N VAL A 364 29.85 10.10 3.68
CA VAL A 364 29.16 10.31 4.95
C VAL A 364 28.46 9.04 5.40
N GLU A 365 28.36 8.85 6.71
CA GLU A 365 27.51 7.81 7.27
C GLU A 365 26.05 8.13 6.90
N PHE A 366 25.38 7.20 6.24
CA PHE A 366 24.00 7.35 5.78
C PHE A 366 23.01 6.68 6.74
N ALA A 367 23.37 5.53 7.31
CA ALA A 367 22.57 4.84 8.31
C ALA A 367 23.46 4.02 9.27
N PRO A 368 23.03 3.81 10.52
CA PRO A 368 23.82 3.08 11.51
C PRO A 368 23.91 1.57 11.22
N ASP A 369 22.94 1.02 10.49
CA ASP A 369 22.93 -0.38 10.05
C ASP A 369 21.98 -0.62 8.85
N LEU A 370 21.97 -1.87 8.37
CA LEU A 370 21.06 -2.32 7.32
C LEU A 370 19.58 -2.34 7.76
N ASP A 371 19.29 -2.51 9.06
CA ASP A 371 17.91 -2.55 9.54
C ASP A 371 17.25 -1.19 9.38
N LEU A 372 17.88 -0.12 9.88
CA LEU A 372 17.35 1.22 9.72
C LEU A 372 17.29 1.63 8.25
N PHE A 373 18.37 1.42 7.48
CA PHE A 373 18.39 1.75 6.05
C PHE A 373 17.21 1.10 5.31
N THR A 374 17.02 -0.21 5.50
CA THR A 374 15.93 -0.95 4.84
C THR A 374 14.56 -0.52 5.36
N ARG A 375 14.46 -0.18 6.66
CA ARG A 375 13.21 0.29 7.27
C ARG A 375 12.79 1.66 6.72
N CYS A 376 13.72 2.56 6.44
CA CYS A 376 13.40 3.83 5.79
C CYS A 376 12.87 3.59 4.36
N LEU A 377 13.51 2.71 3.59
CA LEU A 377 13.04 2.34 2.24
C LEU A 377 11.64 1.69 2.27
N GLU A 378 11.41 0.78 3.23
CA GLU A 378 10.11 0.15 3.48
C GLU A 378 9.06 1.16 3.91
N GLY A 379 9.41 2.08 4.81
CA GLY A 379 8.52 3.13 5.28
C GLY A 379 8.06 4.01 4.13
N VAL A 380 8.97 4.45 3.27
CA VAL A 380 8.60 5.21 2.07
C VAL A 380 7.62 4.42 1.21
N ARG A 381 7.89 3.13 0.94
CA ARG A 381 6.98 2.27 0.17
C ARG A 381 5.61 2.14 0.79
N ARG A 382 5.55 1.96 2.11
CA ARG A 382 4.31 1.81 2.86
C ARG A 382 3.49 3.10 2.88
N TYR A 383 4.12 4.26 3.03
CA TYR A 383 3.40 5.55 3.13
C TYR A 383 3.06 6.18 1.78
N MET A 384 3.77 5.80 0.71
CA MET A 384 3.70 6.41 -0.62
C MET A 384 2.28 6.77 -1.10
N ASN A 385 1.39 5.78 -1.18
CA ASN A 385 0.04 6.00 -1.67
C ASN A 385 -0.78 6.91 -0.73
N ALA A 386 -0.62 6.77 0.59
CA ALA A 386 -1.33 7.57 1.57
C ALA A 386 -0.82 9.03 1.63
N CYS A 387 0.43 9.28 1.26
CA CYS A 387 0.95 10.65 1.11
C CYS A 387 0.43 11.33 -0.16
N TRP A 388 0.37 10.63 -1.28
CA TRP A 388 -0.09 11.21 -2.55
C TRP A 388 -1.61 11.29 -2.66
N HIS A 389 -2.30 10.32 -2.08
CA HIS A 389 -3.75 10.17 -2.15
C HIS A 389 -4.30 9.89 -0.75
N PRO A 390 -4.20 10.87 0.18
CA PRO A 390 -4.77 10.71 1.51
C PRO A 390 -6.30 10.66 1.44
N TYR A 391 -6.91 9.86 2.31
CA TYR A 391 -8.32 10.03 2.62
C TYR A 391 -8.55 11.34 3.39
N PRO A 392 -9.76 11.92 3.37
CA PRO A 392 -10.02 13.17 4.10
C PRO A 392 -9.77 13.07 5.62
N ASP A 393 -9.92 11.87 6.19
CA ASP A 393 -9.71 11.60 7.62
C ASP A 393 -8.25 11.32 7.99
N GLU A 394 -7.38 11.17 6.99
CA GLU A 394 -5.98 10.87 7.19
C GLU A 394 -5.22 12.16 7.53
N GLN A 395 -4.38 12.08 8.56
CA GLN A 395 -3.48 13.17 8.92
C GLN A 395 -2.42 13.36 7.85
N GLU A 396 -1.57 14.36 7.99
CA GLU A 396 -0.42 14.58 7.11
C GLU A 396 0.53 13.37 7.18
N MET A 397 0.37 12.44 6.23
CA MET A 397 1.03 11.13 6.28
C MET A 397 2.55 11.21 6.16
N GLY A 398 3.08 12.21 5.45
CA GLY A 398 4.51 12.50 5.41
C GLY A 398 5.07 12.84 6.80
N SER A 399 4.36 13.64 7.58
CA SER A 399 4.73 13.95 8.96
C SER A 399 4.66 12.72 9.87
N MET A 400 3.67 11.85 9.69
CA MET A 400 3.57 10.57 10.41
C MET A 400 4.74 9.65 10.10
N PHE A 401 5.14 9.54 8.84
CA PHE A 401 6.33 8.80 8.42
C PHE A 401 7.61 9.35 9.10
N LEU A 402 7.82 10.67 9.08
CA LEU A 402 8.99 11.30 9.71
C LEU A 402 9.00 11.05 11.22
N MET A 403 7.85 11.10 11.89
CA MET A 403 7.72 10.77 13.31
C MET A 403 8.05 9.30 13.61
N GLU A 404 7.66 8.35 12.74
CA GLU A 404 8.04 6.94 12.89
C GLU A 404 9.55 6.76 12.75
N MET A 405 10.18 7.41 11.76
CA MET A 405 11.62 7.29 11.54
C MET A 405 12.44 7.90 12.68
N ASP A 406 12.05 9.07 13.19
CA ASP A 406 12.66 9.71 14.37
C ASP A 406 12.54 8.81 15.62
N GLY A 407 11.41 8.12 15.78
CA GLY A 407 11.21 7.15 16.85
C GLY A 407 12.16 5.94 16.80
N HIS A 408 12.68 5.59 15.62
CA HIS A 408 13.64 4.49 15.43
C HIS A 408 15.09 4.94 15.53
N ALA A 409 15.42 6.07 14.92
CA ALA A 409 16.75 6.65 14.94
C ALA A 409 16.63 8.17 15.02
N PRO A 410 16.69 8.72 16.25
CA PRO A 410 16.71 10.15 16.45
C PRO A 410 17.81 10.78 15.60
N ASP A 411 17.50 11.93 15.01
CA ASP A 411 18.41 12.72 14.18
C ASP A 411 18.76 12.12 12.80
N CYS A 412 18.29 10.91 12.45
CA CYS A 412 18.56 10.29 11.13
C CYS A 412 18.01 11.12 9.97
N VAL A 413 16.90 11.83 10.20
CA VAL A 413 16.23 12.74 9.26
C VAL A 413 16.22 14.21 9.77
N ASP A 414 17.13 14.55 10.70
CA ASP A 414 17.25 15.92 11.23
C ASP A 414 18.08 16.83 10.32
N ALA A 415 17.48 17.97 9.96
CA ALA A 415 17.87 18.87 8.87
C ALA A 415 19.30 19.43 8.95
N ASP A 416 19.95 19.36 10.11
CA ASP A 416 21.28 19.94 10.34
C ASP A 416 22.44 18.94 10.12
N SER A 417 22.17 17.70 9.71
CA SER A 417 23.21 16.68 9.41
C SER A 417 23.40 16.41 7.91
N PRO A 418 24.63 16.12 7.44
CA PRO A 418 24.88 15.69 6.06
C PRO A 418 24.07 14.43 5.66
N SER A 419 23.90 13.50 6.60
CA SER A 419 23.09 12.29 6.40
C SER A 419 21.63 12.63 6.13
N SER A 420 21.07 13.61 6.84
CA SER A 420 19.71 14.09 6.60
C SER A 420 19.56 14.82 5.28
N ALA A 421 20.58 15.53 4.81
CA ALA A 421 20.53 16.17 3.49
C ALA A 421 20.28 15.10 2.41
N ILE A 422 20.98 13.96 2.48
CA ILE A 422 20.74 12.84 1.55
C ILE A 422 19.40 12.16 1.81
N TRP A 423 19.04 11.90 3.07
CA TRP A 423 17.75 11.28 3.37
C TRP A 423 16.59 12.11 2.85
N SER A 424 16.71 13.44 2.86
CA SER A 424 15.69 14.34 2.29
C SER A 424 15.41 13.98 0.83
N TYR A 425 16.41 13.66 0.01
CA TYR A 425 16.19 13.21 -1.37
C TYR A 425 15.50 11.85 -1.48
N PHE A 426 15.76 10.93 -0.56
CA PHE A 426 15.12 9.60 -0.54
C PHE A 426 13.65 9.68 -0.09
N VAL A 427 13.30 10.63 0.78
CA VAL A 427 11.94 10.73 1.33
C VAL A 427 11.11 11.85 0.69
N ALA A 428 11.75 12.79 -0.04
CA ALA A 428 11.13 13.96 -0.66
C ALA A 428 9.89 13.59 -1.48
N GLY A 429 9.94 12.45 -2.18
CA GLY A 429 8.81 11.98 -2.96
C GLY A 429 7.52 11.79 -2.16
N ILE A 430 7.57 11.59 -0.84
CA ILE A 430 6.38 11.42 0.01
C ILE A 430 6.24 12.50 1.10
N THR A 431 7.23 13.38 1.27
CA THR A 431 7.22 14.45 2.28
C THR A 431 7.10 15.85 1.69
N GLU A 432 7.60 16.07 0.48
CA GLU A 432 7.70 17.40 -0.14
C GLU A 432 7.05 17.47 -1.52
N LEU A 433 7.12 16.37 -2.26
CA LEU A 433 6.65 16.27 -3.64
C LEU A 433 5.32 15.53 -3.70
N ASN A 434 4.53 15.83 -4.73
CA ASN A 434 3.36 15.03 -5.08
C ASN A 434 3.74 13.78 -5.90
N GLU A 435 2.73 13.01 -6.32
CA GLU A 435 2.91 11.82 -7.16
C GLU A 435 3.80 12.13 -8.37
N ASP A 436 3.53 13.22 -9.10
CA ASP A 436 4.25 13.71 -10.30
C ASP A 436 5.70 14.19 -10.04
N GLY A 437 6.12 14.27 -8.78
CA GLY A 437 7.44 14.78 -8.38
C GLY A 437 7.55 16.31 -8.35
N PHE A 438 6.42 17.05 -8.23
CA PHE A 438 6.41 18.52 -8.19
C PHE A 438 5.93 19.11 -6.87
#